data_AF-A0A9N9L9V6-F1
#
_entry.id   AF-A0A9N9L9V6-F1
#
_cell.length_a   1.000
_cell.length_b   1.000
_cell.length_c   1.000
_cell.angle_alpha   90.00
_cell.angle_beta   90.00
_cell.angle_gamma   90.00
#
_symmetry.space_group_name_H-M   'P 1'
#
loop_
_entity.id
_entity.type
_entity.pdbx_description
1 polymer ?
#
loop_
_entity_poly.entity_id
_entity_poly.type
_entity_poly.pdbx_seq_one_letter_code
_entity_poly.pdbx_strand_id
1 'polypeptide(L)'
;MYSAFIPRAVSALLLGSSLVAGIDLDITSVDSIKSAASTLAYDMMTYYKGNQSGHILGVLPGPPPDPPEGCELSPTRIPPSQC
;
A
#
# COMPACT_ATOMS: atom_id res chain seq x y z
N MET A 1 -23.48 -4.78 41.99
CA MET A 1 -22.33 -3.89 42.26
C MET A 1 -21.29 -3.82 41.12
N TYR A 2 -21.56 -4.35 39.91
CA TYR A 2 -20.58 -4.40 38.81
C TYR A 2 -20.72 -3.29 37.73
N SER A 3 -21.73 -2.43 37.83
CA SER A 3 -22.10 -1.47 36.77
C SER A 3 -21.10 -0.31 36.58
N ALA A 4 -20.40 0.09 37.65
CA ALA A 4 -19.46 1.23 37.60
C ALA A 4 -18.05 0.87 37.06
N PHE A 5 -17.76 -0.42 36.84
CA PHE A 5 -16.46 -0.87 36.35
C PHE A 5 -16.35 -0.83 34.81
N ILE A 6 -17.46 -0.96 34.11
CA ILE A 6 -17.52 -0.95 32.64
C ILE A 6 -17.11 0.41 32.04
N PRO A 7 -17.61 1.58 32.51
CA PRO A 7 -17.25 2.85 31.87
C PRO A 7 -15.75 3.19 32.06
N ARG A 8 -15.14 2.79 33.19
CA ARG A 8 -13.72 3.08 33.45
C ARG A 8 -12.79 2.26 32.56
N ALA A 9 -13.14 1.01 32.29
CA ALA A 9 -12.39 0.14 31.39
C ALA A 9 -12.46 0.63 29.94
N VAL A 10 -13.64 1.11 29.49
CA VAL A 10 -13.82 1.65 28.14
C VAL A 10 -13.02 2.94 27.95
N SER A 11 -13.01 3.85 28.94
CA SER A 11 -12.21 5.07 28.86
C SER A 11 -10.71 4.79 28.79
N ALA A 12 -10.21 3.76 29.48
CA ALA A 12 -8.80 3.36 29.41
C ALA A 12 -8.42 2.79 28.03
N LEU A 13 -9.32 2.05 27.39
CA LEU A 13 -9.09 1.48 26.06
C LEU A 13 -9.08 2.57 24.96
N LEU A 14 -9.95 3.58 25.07
CA LEU A 14 -9.97 4.70 24.13
C LEU A 14 -8.69 5.57 24.19
N LEU A 15 -8.10 5.74 25.37
CA LEU A 15 -6.87 6.51 25.55
C LEU A 15 -5.62 5.81 25.01
N GLY A 16 -5.67 4.49 24.80
CA GLY A 16 -4.55 3.70 24.23
C GLY A 16 -4.58 3.57 22.70
N SER A 17 -5.60 4.11 22.02
CA SER A 17 -5.85 3.81 20.60
C SER A 17 -5.02 4.66 19.60
N SER A 18 -4.16 5.56 20.08
CA SER A 18 -3.42 6.52 19.24
C SER A 18 -1.95 6.16 19.04
N LEU A 19 -1.66 4.92 18.63
CA LEU A 19 -0.33 4.49 18.17
C LEU A 19 -0.36 4.28 16.66
N VAL A 20 -0.28 5.37 15.89
CA VAL A 20 0.04 5.27 14.46
C VAL A 20 1.56 5.17 14.33
N ALA A 21 2.06 4.01 13.92
CA ALA A 21 3.49 3.81 13.69
C ALA A 21 3.85 4.41 12.31
N GLY A 22 4.44 5.61 12.31
CA GLY A 22 5.08 6.19 11.13
C GLY A 22 6.50 5.66 10.94
N ILE A 23 7.09 5.91 9.77
CA ILE A 23 8.52 5.67 9.56
C ILE A 23 9.29 6.75 10.32
N ASP A 24 10.15 6.33 11.25
CA ASP A 24 11.05 7.22 11.97
C ASP A 24 12.23 7.62 11.05
N LEU A 25 12.30 8.89 10.67
CA LEU A 25 13.25 9.40 9.68
C LEU A 25 13.97 10.64 10.20
N ASP A 26 15.28 10.51 10.36
CA ASP A 26 16.21 11.60 10.61
C ASP A 26 17.06 11.85 9.34
N ILE A 27 16.88 13.02 8.73
CA ILE A 27 17.56 13.42 7.49
C ILE A 27 19.04 13.77 7.67
N THR A 28 19.51 13.88 8.91
CA THR A 28 20.92 14.18 9.22
C THR A 28 21.75 12.91 9.44
N SER A 29 21.07 11.78 9.67
CA SER A 29 21.69 10.48 9.92
C SER A 29 21.62 9.58 8.68
N VAL A 30 22.79 9.21 8.17
CA VAL A 30 22.91 8.29 7.03
C VAL A 30 22.26 6.94 7.33
N ASP A 31 22.38 6.46 8.57
CA ASP A 31 21.83 5.15 8.96
C ASP A 31 20.30 5.17 9.07
N SER A 32 19.72 6.27 9.55
CA SER A 32 18.26 6.45 9.58
C SER A 32 17.68 6.47 8.16
N ILE A 33 18.31 7.20 7.24
CA ILE A 33 17.89 7.25 5.84
C ILE A 33 17.95 5.86 5.19
N LYS A 34 19.02 5.10 5.42
CA LYS A 34 19.14 3.72 4.90
C LYS A 34 18.06 2.80 5.46
N SER A 35 17.78 2.89 6.75
CA SER A 35 16.75 2.09 7.41
C SER A 35 15.36 2.39 6.80
N ALA A 36 14.98 3.67 6.78
CA ALA A 36 13.71 4.12 6.21
C ALA A 36 13.57 3.74 4.72
N ALA A 37 14.62 3.94 3.93
CA ALA A 37 14.62 3.58 2.51
C ALA A 37 14.49 2.06 2.30
N SER A 38 15.09 1.24 3.15
CA SER A 38 14.98 -0.22 3.08
C SER A 38 13.56 -0.70 3.38
N THR A 39 12.90 -0.10 4.38
CA THR A 39 11.49 -0.38 4.68
C THR A 39 10.59 0.01 3.52
N LEU A 40 10.78 1.19 2.93
CA LEU A 40 10.02 1.63 1.77
C LEU A 40 10.23 0.72 0.55
N ALA A 41 11.47 0.31 0.29
CA ALA A 41 11.78 -0.61 -0.80
C ALA A 41 11.11 -1.97 -0.62
N TYR A 42 11.07 -2.47 0.62
CA TYR A 42 10.37 -3.71 0.96
C TYR A 42 8.86 -3.59 0.67
N ASP A 43 8.23 -2.52 1.15
CA ASP A 43 6.81 -2.28 0.94
C ASP A 43 6.48 -2.13 -0.55
N MET A 44 7.34 -1.46 -1.31
CA MET A 44 7.13 -1.30 -2.75
C MET A 44 7.18 -2.62 -3.52
N MET A 45 8.05 -3.54 -3.09
CA MET A 45 8.15 -4.85 -3.72
C MET A 45 6.89 -5.71 -3.50
N THR A 46 6.07 -5.41 -2.49
CA THR A 46 4.80 -6.14 -2.26
C THR A 46 3.81 -5.96 -3.42
N TYR A 47 3.86 -4.83 -4.12
CA TYR A 47 3.04 -4.55 -5.30
C TYR A 47 3.55 -5.27 -6.55
N TYR A 48 4.84 -5.59 -6.61
CA TYR A 48 5.42 -6.28 -7.75
C TYR A 48 5.13 -7.79 -7.71
N LYS A 49 4.44 -8.30 -8.73
CA LYS A 49 4.14 -9.74 -8.88
C LYS A 49 4.97 -10.41 -9.98
N GLY A 50 5.79 -9.66 -10.71
CA GLY A 50 6.55 -10.16 -11.85
C GLY A 50 7.60 -11.24 -11.52
N ASN A 51 8.03 -11.36 -10.26
CA ASN A 51 8.94 -12.44 -9.83
C ASN A 51 8.24 -13.79 -9.56
N GLN A 52 6.91 -13.84 -9.64
CA GLN A 52 6.12 -15.06 -9.43
C GLN A 52 5.94 -15.81 -10.75
N SER A 53 5.80 -17.15 -10.66
CA SER A 53 5.59 -17.99 -11.84
C SER A 53 4.35 -17.56 -12.62
N GLY A 54 4.45 -17.46 -13.94
CA GLY A 54 3.34 -17.04 -14.81
C GLY A 54 3.20 -15.53 -14.98
N HIS A 55 4.04 -14.71 -14.35
CA HIS A 55 4.05 -13.25 -14.51
C HIS A 55 5.24 -12.75 -15.33
N ILE A 56 5.14 -11.51 -15.83
CA ILE A 56 6.15 -10.87 -16.67
C ILE A 56 7.11 -10.06 -15.80
N LEU A 57 8.41 -10.31 -15.93
CA LEU A 57 9.44 -9.55 -15.23
C LEU A 57 9.42 -8.08 -15.67
N GLY A 58 9.56 -7.17 -14.71
CA GLY A 58 9.64 -5.72 -14.95
C GLY A 58 8.30 -5.02 -15.16
N VAL A 59 7.17 -5.73 -15.06
CA VAL A 59 5.83 -5.17 -15.22
C VAL A 59 5.09 -5.19 -13.88
N LEU A 60 4.57 -4.04 -13.45
CA LEU A 60 3.66 -3.94 -12.31
C LEU A 60 2.27 -4.48 -12.68
N PRO A 61 1.47 -4.95 -11.72
CA PRO A 61 0.14 -5.50 -12.00
C PRO A 61 -0.80 -4.49 -12.65
N GLY A 62 -1.19 -4.77 -13.90
CA GLY A 62 -2.35 -4.23 -14.61
C GLY A 62 -2.29 -2.75 -15.04
N PRO A 63 -2.96 -2.39 -16.15
CA PRO A 63 -3.67 -1.12 -16.23
C PRO A 63 -4.94 -1.18 -15.34
N PRO A 64 -5.48 -0.03 -14.91
CA PRO A 64 -6.75 0.02 -14.18
C PRO A 64 -7.89 -0.65 -14.97
N PRO A 65 -8.92 -1.21 -14.30
CA PRO A 65 -10.08 -1.75 -14.97
C PRO A 65 -10.74 -0.68 -15.85
N ASP A 66 -11.12 -1.04 -17.08
CA ASP A 66 -11.83 -0.13 -17.96
C ASP A 66 -13.12 0.37 -17.30
N PRO A 67 -13.45 1.68 -17.42
CA PRO A 67 -14.75 2.19 -17.01
C PRO A 67 -15.85 1.48 -17.82
N PRO A 68 -17.06 1.30 -17.24
CA PRO A 68 -18.15 0.67 -17.96
C PRO A 68 -18.48 1.54 -19.19
N GLU A 69 -18.40 0.91 -20.36
CA GLU A 69 -18.76 1.43 -21.69
C GLU A 69 -17.72 2.34 -22.38
N GLY A 70 -16.78 1.70 -23.08
CA GLY A 70 -16.48 2.08 -24.46
C GLY A 70 -15.22 2.93 -24.71
N CYS A 71 -14.35 2.39 -25.57
CA CYS A 71 -13.28 3.09 -26.28
C CYS A 71 -12.06 3.46 -25.42
N GLU A 72 -11.28 2.43 -25.10
CA GLU A 72 -9.87 2.50 -24.72
C GLU A 72 -9.08 3.47 -25.63
N LEU A 73 -8.80 4.67 -25.11
CA LEU A 73 -7.72 5.54 -25.58
C LEU A 73 -6.39 4.98 -25.08
N SER A 74 -5.99 3.83 -25.61
CA SER A 74 -4.60 3.38 -25.52
C SER A 74 -3.79 4.17 -26.55
N PRO A 75 -2.86 5.08 -26.17
CA PRO A 75 -2.06 5.86 -27.10
C PRO A 75 -1.03 5.02 -27.89
N THR A 76 -1.04 3.70 -27.72
CA THR A 76 -0.07 2.75 -28.32
C THR A 76 -0.72 1.65 -29.16
N ARG A 77 -1.92 1.84 -29.70
CA ARG A 77 -2.56 0.81 -30.53
C ARG A 77 -2.12 0.87 -32.00
N ILE A 78 -1.26 -0.08 -32.40
CA ILE A 78 -1.46 -0.82 -33.65
C ILE A 78 -2.77 -1.62 -33.50
N PRO A 79 -3.67 -1.64 -34.50
CA PRO A 79 -5.10 -1.80 -34.26
C PRO A 79 -5.48 -3.25 -33.91
N PRO A 80 -6.38 -3.48 -32.95
CA PRO A 80 -7.16 -4.71 -32.89
C PRO A 80 -8.42 -4.51 -33.72
N SER A 81 -8.65 -5.46 -34.62
CA SER A 81 -9.76 -5.52 -35.57
C SER A 81 -11.13 -5.83 -34.95
N GLN A 82 -11.36 -5.62 -33.66
CA GLN A 82 -12.68 -5.83 -33.07
C GLN A 82 -12.79 -5.06 -31.75
N CYS A 83 -13.85 -4.25 -31.64
CA CYS A 83 -14.64 -4.26 -30.42
C CYS A 83 -15.31 -5.62 -30.29
#